data_AF-A0A7J6CL29-F1
#
_entry.id   AF-A0A7J6CL29-F1
#
_cell.length_a   1.000
_cell.length_b   1.000
_cell.length_c   1.000
_cell.angle_alpha   90.00
_cell.angle_beta   90.00
_cell.angle_gamma   90.00
#
_symmetry.space_group_name_H-M   'P 1'
#
loop_
_entity.id
_entity.type
_entity.pdbx_description
1 polymer ?
#
loop_
_entity_poly.entity_id
_entity_poly.type
_entity_poly.pdbx_seq_one_letter_code
_entity_poly.pdbx_strand_id
1 'polypeptide(L)'
;MVVWLKRSSLAKPVLKEKQRLLGRSPTLGQILTFLNKLQRHFIVNEEEDSFTKTIKDTIWNDLSKRYKDGNNRQFLEEGTALDPRFKLKVADEVWTRLEDELIRRTS
;
A
#
# COMPACT_ATOMS: atom_id res chain seq x y z
N MET A 1 19.24 -2.08 -20.04
CA MET A 1 19.65 -2.08 -18.62
C MET A 1 19.93 -0.68 -18.07
N VAL A 2 20.77 0.14 -18.73
CA VAL A 2 21.15 1.51 -18.27
C VAL A 2 19.95 2.47 -18.13
N VAL A 3 18.99 2.43 -19.06
CA VAL A 3 17.78 3.29 -19.02
C VAL A 3 16.87 2.96 -17.83
N TRP A 4 16.77 1.68 -17.45
CA TRP A 4 15.95 1.23 -16.32
C TRP A 4 16.56 1.66 -14.99
N LEU A 5 17.89 1.56 -14.87
CA LEU A 5 18.65 2.06 -13.71
C LEU A 5 18.47 3.59 -13.53
N LYS A 6 18.51 4.35 -14.63
CA LYS A 6 18.33 5.82 -14.64
C LYS A 6 16.89 6.24 -14.30
N ARG A 7 15.89 5.45 -14.70
CA ARG A 7 14.48 5.65 -14.29
C ARG A 7 14.27 5.35 -12.80
N SER A 8 14.94 4.33 -12.26
CA SER A 8 14.88 4.00 -10.83
C SER A 8 15.52 5.08 -9.94
N SER A 9 16.64 5.69 -10.36
CA SER A 9 17.29 6.75 -9.58
C SER A 9 16.51 8.07 -9.57
N LEU A 10 15.80 8.39 -10.66
CA LEU A 10 14.97 9.58 -10.78
C LEU A 10 13.56 9.41 -10.19
N ALA A 11 13.09 8.18 -9.98
CA ALA A 11 11.76 7.91 -9.45
C ALA A 11 11.53 8.57 -8.08
N LYS A 12 12.50 8.48 -7.16
CA LYS A 12 12.37 9.06 -5.81
C LYS A 12 12.36 10.60 -5.82
N PRO A 13 13.30 11.31 -6.47
CA PRO A 13 13.26 12.76 -6.60
C PRO A 13 12.00 13.27 -7.31
N VAL A 14 11.61 12.63 -8.42
CA VAL A 14 10.42 13.04 -9.20
C VAL A 14 9.15 12.82 -8.40
N LEU A 15 9.03 11.70 -7.69
CA LEU A 15 7.88 11.44 -6.82
C LEU A 15 7.80 12.49 -5.70
N LYS A 16 8.92 12.77 -5.01
CA LYS A 16 8.95 13.81 -3.97
C LYS A 16 8.55 15.17 -4.50
N GLU A 17 9.05 15.57 -5.68
CA GLU A 17 8.72 16.85 -6.29
C GLU A 17 7.24 16.92 -6.70
N LYS A 18 6.69 15.84 -7.26
CA LYS A 18 5.25 15.75 -7.56
C LYS A 18 4.39 15.82 -6.29
N GLN A 19 4.79 15.14 -5.22
CA GLN A 19 4.10 15.19 -3.92
C GLN A 19 4.16 16.60 -3.32
N ARG A 20 5.30 17.29 -3.45
CA ARG A 20 5.50 18.68 -3.03
C ARG A 20 4.61 19.65 -3.81
N LEU A 21 4.62 19.58 -5.14
CA LEU A 21 3.83 20.44 -6.03
C LEU A 21 2.33 20.24 -5.86
N LEU A 22 1.90 19.01 -5.56
CA LEU A 22 0.49 18.68 -5.37
C LEU A 22 0.03 18.79 -3.91
N GLY A 23 0.95 19.02 -2.96
CA GLY A 23 0.68 18.97 -1.52
C GLY A 23 0.15 17.62 -1.05
N ARG A 24 0.48 16.53 -1.74
CA ARG A 24 -0.15 15.21 -1.57
C ARG A 24 0.92 14.14 -1.31
N SER A 25 1.18 13.85 -0.05
CA SER A 25 1.70 12.54 0.34
C SER A 25 0.54 11.54 0.43
N PRO A 26 0.77 10.23 0.16
CA PRO A 26 -0.19 9.20 0.50
C PRO A 26 -0.57 9.34 1.98
N THR A 27 -1.86 9.50 2.25
CA THR A 27 -2.34 9.47 3.63
C THR A 27 -2.30 8.04 4.15
N LEU A 28 -2.31 7.89 5.48
CA LEU A 28 -2.33 6.59 6.14
C LEU A 28 -3.36 5.63 5.51
N GLY A 29 -4.60 6.11 5.35
CA GLY A 29 -5.69 5.32 4.78
C GLY A 29 -5.54 4.92 3.31
N GLN A 30 -4.62 5.54 2.56
CA GLN A 30 -4.37 5.21 1.16
C GLN A 30 -3.34 4.09 0.96
N ILE A 31 -2.48 3.83 1.95
CA ILE A 31 -1.34 2.92 1.81
C ILE A 31 -1.80 1.49 1.47
N LEU A 32 -2.74 0.93 2.25
CA LEU A 32 -3.27 -0.42 1.98
C LEU A 32 -4.03 -0.49 0.66
N THR A 33 -4.79 0.55 0.34
CA THR A 33 -5.51 0.64 -0.93
C THR A 33 -4.54 0.61 -2.12
N PHE A 34 -3.40 1.30 -2.03
CA PHE A 34 -2.36 1.24 -3.06
C PHE A 34 -1.66 -0.10 -3.11
N LEU A 35 -1.35 -0.71 -1.97
CA LEU A 35 -0.74 -2.04 -1.93
C LEU A 35 -1.65 -3.08 -2.61
N ASN A 36 -2.96 -3.05 -2.33
CA ASN A 36 -3.94 -3.94 -2.96
C ASN A 36 -4.07 -3.69 -4.47
N LYS A 37 -4.01 -2.42 -4.92
CA LYS A 37 -4.00 -2.12 -6.36
C LYS A 37 -2.74 -2.65 -7.04
N LEU A 38 -1.57 -2.44 -6.43
CA LEU A 38 -0.30 -2.95 -6.96
C LEU A 38 -0.29 -4.47 -7.01
N GLN A 39 -0.80 -5.15 -5.98
CA GLN A 39 -0.95 -6.60 -5.98
C GLN A 39 -1.67 -7.07 -7.24
N ARG A 40 -2.84 -6.50 -7.55
CA ARG A 40 -3.63 -6.87 -8.74
C ARG A 40 -2.86 -6.69 -10.04
N HIS A 41 -2.01 -5.67 -10.14
CA HIS A 41 -1.18 -5.43 -11.32
C HIS A 41 -0.01 -6.41 -11.45
N PHE A 42 0.51 -6.92 -10.33
CA PHE A 42 1.64 -7.85 -10.30
C PHE A 42 1.22 -9.32 -10.17
N ILE A 43 -0.09 -9.63 -10.16
CA ILE A 43 -0.55 -11.02 -10.33
C ILE A 43 0.01 -11.55 -11.65
N VAL A 44 0.73 -12.65 -11.55
CA VAL A 44 1.28 -13.38 -12.68
C VAL A 44 0.14 -14.06 -13.43
N ASN A 45 0.03 -13.81 -14.73
CA ASN A 45 -0.91 -14.51 -15.60
C ASN A 45 -0.17 -15.62 -16.36
N GLU A 46 -0.80 -16.79 -16.52
CA GLU A 46 -0.24 -17.95 -17.21
C GLU A 46 0.12 -17.67 -18.68
N GLU A 47 -0.57 -16.75 -19.34
CA GLU A 47 -0.32 -16.37 -20.73
C GLU A 47 0.92 -15.45 -20.91
N GLU A 48 1.46 -14.90 -19.83
CA GLU A 48 2.61 -13.99 -19.90
C GLU A 48 3.92 -14.73 -20.19
N ASP A 49 4.83 -14.04 -20.90
CA ASP A 49 6.17 -14.56 -21.16
C ASP A 49 6.99 -14.71 -19.85
N SER A 50 7.97 -15.62 -19.86
CA SER A 50 8.76 -15.95 -18.68
C SER A 50 9.53 -14.77 -18.10
N PHE A 51 9.93 -13.80 -18.94
CA PHE A 51 10.61 -12.60 -18.48
C PHE A 51 9.67 -11.69 -17.70
N THR A 52 8.47 -11.41 -18.22
CA THR A 52 7.43 -10.62 -17.54
C THR A 52 7.03 -11.26 -16.20
N LYS A 53 6.82 -12.58 -16.18
CA LYS A 53 6.52 -13.33 -14.94
C LYS A 53 7.61 -13.14 -13.89
N THR A 54 8.88 -13.27 -14.28
CA THR A 54 10.03 -13.11 -13.38
C THR A 54 10.11 -11.70 -12.80
N ILE A 55 9.89 -10.67 -13.62
CA ILE A 55 9.92 -9.28 -13.16
C ILE A 55 8.76 -9.00 -12.20
N LYS A 56 7.54 -9.43 -12.53
CA LYS A 56 6.37 -9.27 -11.65
C LYS A 56 6.59 -9.95 -10.30
N ASP A 57 7.06 -11.19 -10.31
CA ASP A 57 7.32 -11.96 -9.09
C ASP A 57 8.42 -11.30 -8.24
N THR A 58 9.51 -10.85 -8.86
CA THR A 58 10.59 -10.13 -8.16
C THR A 58 10.07 -8.86 -7.47
N ILE A 59 9.30 -8.05 -8.19
CA ILE A 59 8.74 -6.80 -7.64
C ILE A 59 7.76 -7.10 -6.51
N TRP A 60 6.85 -8.06 -6.70
CA TRP A 60 5.87 -8.43 -5.69
C TRP A 60 6.51 -9.04 -4.44
N ASN A 61 7.56 -9.84 -4.60
CA ASN A 61 8.32 -10.40 -3.48
C ASN A 61 9.04 -9.33 -2.64
N ASP A 62 9.48 -8.22 -3.24
CA ASP A 62 9.96 -7.06 -2.45
C ASP A 62 8.81 -6.29 -1.80
N LEU A 63 7.81 -5.90 -2.60
CA LEU A 63 6.73 -5.01 -2.15
C LEU A 63 5.86 -5.66 -1.08
N SER A 64 5.54 -6.94 -1.23
CA SER A 64 4.69 -7.66 -0.29
C SER A 64 5.33 -7.78 1.09
N LYS A 65 6.67 -7.63 1.24
CA LYS A 65 7.33 -7.65 2.55
C LYS A 65 7.02 -6.41 3.38
N ARG A 66 6.62 -5.32 2.74
CA ARG A 66 6.31 -4.06 3.42
C ARG A 66 4.94 -4.14 4.07
N TYR A 67 4.81 -3.56 5.26
CA TYR A 67 3.54 -3.46 6.00
C TYR A 67 2.90 -4.82 6.34
N LYS A 68 3.71 -5.87 6.47
CA LYS A 68 3.29 -7.22 6.92
C LYS A 68 3.31 -7.39 8.43
N ASP A 69 4.11 -6.59 9.13
CA ASP A 69 4.15 -6.61 10.60
C ASP A 69 2.75 -6.37 11.17
N GLY A 70 2.33 -7.21 12.12
CA GLY A 70 0.96 -7.26 12.61
C GLY A 70 0.50 -5.92 13.19
N ASN A 71 1.35 -5.27 13.97
CA ASN A 71 1.04 -3.98 14.58
C ASN A 71 0.92 -2.87 13.53
N ASN A 72 1.89 -2.79 12.61
CA ASN A 72 1.82 -1.83 11.50
C ASN A 72 0.62 -2.09 10.59
N ARG A 73 0.26 -3.34 10.37
CA ARG A 73 -0.87 -3.73 9.54
C ARG A 73 -2.19 -3.31 10.17
N GLN A 74 -2.41 -3.61 11.45
CA GLN A 74 -3.61 -3.21 12.18
C GLN A 74 -3.78 -1.69 12.20
N PHE A 75 -2.68 -0.95 12.49
CA PHE A 75 -2.69 0.51 12.48
C PHE A 75 -3.07 1.10 11.11
N LEU A 76 -2.58 0.49 10.03
CA LEU A 76 -2.93 0.91 8.68
C LEU A 76 -4.38 0.57 8.32
N GLU A 77 -4.90 -0.56 8.78
CA GLU A 77 -6.30 -0.96 8.59
C GLU A 77 -7.26 0.01 9.28
N GLU A 78 -6.96 0.37 10.53
CA GLU A 78 -7.67 1.38 11.29
C GLU A 78 -7.61 2.75 10.60
N GLY A 79 -6.42 3.17 10.16
CA GLY A 79 -6.24 4.38 9.39
C GLY A 79 -7.00 4.40 8.06
N THR A 80 -7.17 3.25 7.40
CA THR A 80 -8.00 3.10 6.20
C THR A 80 -9.49 3.12 6.54
N ALA A 81 -9.91 2.51 7.64
CA ALA A 81 -11.30 2.51 8.11
C ALA A 81 -11.80 3.93 8.42
N LEU A 82 -10.95 4.72 9.08
CA LEU A 82 -11.24 6.10 9.47
C LEU A 82 -11.18 7.10 8.31
N ASP A 83 -10.63 6.71 7.16
CA ASP A 83 -10.58 7.55 5.96
C ASP A 83 -11.94 7.54 5.24
N PRO A 84 -12.67 8.68 5.16
CA PRO A 84 -14.01 8.71 4.57
C PRO A 84 -14.09 8.22 3.13
N ARG A 85 -12.97 8.25 2.41
CA ARG A 85 -12.88 7.77 1.01
C ARG A 85 -12.92 6.24 0.91
N PHE A 86 -12.65 5.53 2.00
CA PHE A 86 -12.49 4.07 2.03
C PHE A 86 -13.33 3.37 3.11
N LYS A 87 -14.11 4.11 3.90
CA LYS A 87 -14.92 3.64 5.05
C LYS A 87 -15.78 2.38 4.80
N LEU A 88 -16.24 2.13 3.58
CA LEU A 88 -17.08 0.99 3.21
C LEU A 88 -16.31 -0.27 2.76
N LYS A 89 -14.97 -0.28 2.84
CA LYS A 89 -14.11 -1.33 2.25
C LYS A 89 -13.27 -2.10 3.26
N VAL A 90 -13.56 -1.96 4.54
CA VAL A 90 -12.82 -2.59 5.65
C VAL A 90 -13.68 -3.63 6.35
N ALA A 91 -13.05 -4.65 6.92
CA ALA A 91 -13.74 -5.73 7.63
C ALA A 91 -14.29 -5.25 8.99
N ASP A 92 -15.39 -5.87 9.44
CA ASP A 92 -16.06 -5.52 10.71
C ASP A 92 -15.13 -5.65 11.93
N GLU A 93 -14.23 -6.62 11.90
CA GLU A 93 -13.20 -6.83 12.94
C GLU A 93 -12.32 -5.59 13.19
N VAL A 94 -12.09 -4.77 12.15
CA VAL A 94 -11.33 -3.51 12.28
C VAL A 94 -12.13 -2.48 13.06
N TRP A 95 -13.45 -2.43 12.85
CA TRP A 95 -14.35 -1.55 13.60
C TRP A 95 -14.47 -1.98 15.06
N THR A 96 -14.58 -3.29 15.32
CA THR A 96 -14.59 -3.81 16.70
C THR A 96 -13.33 -3.38 17.46
N ARG A 97 -12.14 -3.49 16.85
CA ARG A 97 -10.89 -3.02 17.49
C ARG A 97 -10.91 -1.52 17.81
N LEU A 98 -11.43 -0.70 16.90
CA LEU A 98 -11.54 0.75 17.09
C LEU A 98 -12.51 1.10 18.23
N GLU A 99 -13.64 0.39 18.31
CA GLU A 99 -14.64 0.55 19.36
C GLU A 99 -14.09 0.15 20.73
N ASP A 100 -13.43 -1.00 20.82
CA ASP A 100 -12.80 -1.48 22.05
C ASP A 100 -11.73 -0.50 22.56
N GLU A 101 -10.90 0.04 21.66
CA GLU A 101 -9.89 1.03 22.02
C GLU A 101 -10.51 2.35 22.48
N LEU A 102 -11.63 2.76 21.90
CA LEU A 102 -12.36 3.96 22.31
C LEU A 102 -12.96 3.80 23.71
N ILE A 103 -13.60 2.66 23.99
CA ILE A 103 -14.15 2.31 25.31
C ILE A 103 -13.03 2.31 26.34
N ARG A 104 -11.89 1.66 26.04
CA ARG A 104 -10.73 1.59 26.94
C ARG A 104 -10.16 2.95 27.30
N ARG A 105 -10.18 3.92 26.38
CA ARG A 105 -9.65 5.28 26.61
C ARG A 105 -10.63 6.22 27.32
N THR A 106 -11.90 5.88 27.35
CA THR A 106 -12.96 6.72 27.93
C THR A 106 -13.47 6.21 29.28
N SER A 107 -12.98 5.04 29.71
CA SER A 107 -13.17 4.43 31.03
C SER A 107 -12.06 4.84 32.00
#